data_AF-A0A8S9L7X4-F1
#
_entry.id   AF-A0A8S9L7X4-F1
#
_cell.length_a   1.000
_cell.length_b   1.000
_cell.length_c   1.000
_cell.angle_alpha   90.00
_cell.angle_beta   90.00
_cell.angle_gamma   90.00
#
_symmetry.space_group_name_H-M   'P 1'
#
loop_
_entity.id
_entity.type
_entity.pdbx_description
1 polymer ?
#
loop_
_entity_poly.entity_id
_entity_poly.type
_entity_poly.pdbx_seq_one_letter_code
_entity_poly.pdbx_strand_id
1 'polypeptide(L)' 'MSETLEHPPFKHCFEEGAFGKNMDVSVMEIGLPGNGKEVKWRFQGANIVERVSETVICLAFVNGGNKSNEFMIIGTHQL' A
#
# COMPACT_ATOMS: atom_id res chain seq x y z
N MET A 1 -0.11 -13.87 -9.64
CA MET A 1 0.83 -12.74 -9.58
C MET A 1 2.15 -13.32 -9.14
N SER A 2 3.21 -13.05 -9.89
CA SER A 2 4.58 -13.43 -9.52
C SER A 2 5.27 -12.19 -8.96
N GLU A 3 6.03 -12.36 -7.88
CA GLU A 3 6.85 -11.28 -7.31
C GLU A 3 7.99 -10.96 -8.29
N THR A 4 8.25 -9.67 -8.51
CA THR A 4 9.30 -9.18 -9.41
C THR A 4 10.54 -8.75 -8.64
N LEU A 5 11.61 -8.38 -9.37
CA LEU A 5 12.76 -7.71 -8.77
C LEU A 5 12.33 -6.45 -8.00
N GLU A 6 13.08 -6.12 -6.96
CA GLU A 6 12.84 -4.92 -6.16
C GLU A 6 12.83 -3.65 -7.03
N HIS A 7 11.87 -2.76 -6.78
CA HIS A 7 11.78 -1.45 -7.40
C HIS A 7 11.88 -0.37 -6.33
N PRO A 8 13.10 0.05 -5.94
CA PRO A 8 13.29 1.08 -4.94
C PRO A 8 12.46 2.35 -5.26
N PRO A 9 11.76 2.92 -4.26
CA PRO A 9 11.83 2.62 -2.83
C PRO A 9 10.92 1.46 -2.36
N PHE A 10 10.17 0.83 -3.26
CA PHE A 10 9.22 -0.23 -2.96
C PHE A 10 9.89 -1.60 -2.91
N LYS A 11 9.56 -2.36 -1.87
CA LYS A 11 10.14 -3.68 -1.64
C LYS A 11 9.37 -4.81 -2.32
N HIS A 12 8.04 -4.73 -2.34
CA HIS A 12 7.18 -5.80 -2.82
C HIS A 12 6.43 -5.34 -4.05
N CYS A 13 6.78 -5.95 -5.18
CA CYS A 13 6.23 -5.65 -6.49
C CYS A 13 5.84 -6.94 -7.21
N PHE A 14 4.85 -6.84 -8.07
CA PHE A 14 4.23 -7.98 -8.73
C PHE A 14 3.95 -7.67 -10.19
N GLU A 15 4.13 -8.67 -11.05
CA GLU A 15 3.61 -8.60 -12.42
C GLU A 15 2.08 -8.56 -12.37
N GLU A 16 1.54 -7.46 -12.87
CA GLU A 16 0.14 -7.23 -13.12
C GLU A 16 -0.31 -8.09 -14.30
N GLY A 17 -0.77 -9.31 -13.98
CA GLY A 17 -1.52 -10.10 -14.95
C GLY A 17 -2.88 -9.44 -15.29
N ALA A 18 -3.68 -10.09 -16.13
CA ALA A 18 -5.03 -9.61 -16.52
C ALA A 18 -6.00 -9.30 -15.34
N PHE A 19 -5.61 -9.63 -14.10
CA PHE A 19 -6.33 -9.37 -12.85
C PHE A 19 -6.13 -7.95 -12.26
N GLY A 20 -5.23 -7.13 -12.81
CA GLY A 20 -4.98 -5.75 -12.34
C GLY A 20 -6.18 -4.81 -12.34
N LYS A 21 -7.25 -5.16 -13.08
CA LYS A 21 -8.47 -4.34 -13.20
C LYS A 21 -9.34 -4.27 -11.94
N ASN A 22 -9.14 -5.17 -10.96
CA ASN A 22 -9.98 -5.22 -9.75
C ASN A 22 -9.31 -4.65 -8.49
N MET A 23 -8.20 -3.92 -8.63
CA MET A 23 -7.53 -3.33 -7.47
C MET A 23 -8.46 -2.40 -6.68
N ASP A 24 -9.35 -1.69 -7.37
CA ASP A 24 -10.29 -0.75 -6.77
C ASP A 24 -11.31 -1.40 -5.80
N VAL A 25 -11.51 -2.72 -5.90
CA VAL A 25 -12.39 -3.50 -5.01
C VAL A 25 -11.67 -3.93 -3.73
N SER A 26 -10.33 -3.90 -3.73
CA SER A 26 -9.54 -4.29 -2.56
C SER A 26 -9.61 -3.19 -1.51
N VAL A 27 -9.74 -3.56 -0.23
CA VAL A 27 -9.76 -2.61 0.88
C VAL A 27 -8.86 -3.11 2.00
N MET A 28 -8.00 -2.22 2.50
CA MET A 28 -7.25 -2.43 3.74
C MET A 28 -7.88 -1.60 4.85
N GLU A 29 -8.05 -2.20 6.03
CA GLU A 29 -8.52 -1.49 7.22
C GLU A 29 -7.43 -1.49 8.30
N ILE A 30 -7.18 -0.32 8.89
CA ILE A 30 -6.37 -0.17 10.10
C ILE A 30 -7.31 0.25 11.23
N GLY A 31 -7.41 -0.60 12.26
CA GLY A 31 -8.14 -0.29 13.48
C GLY A 31 -7.29 0.59 14.40
N LEU A 32 -7.81 1.74 14.79
CA LEU A 32 -7.18 2.67 15.72
C LEU A 32 -8.01 2.79 17.01
N PRO A 33 -7.36 2.96 18.18
CA PRO A 33 -8.07 3.28 19.41
C PRO A 33 -8.80 4.62 19.26
N GLY A 34 -10.11 4.62 19.45
CA GLY A 34 -10.94 5.82 19.50
C GLY A 34 -11.53 6.05 20.89
N ASN A 35 -12.25 7.16 21.05
CA ASN A 35 -12.91 7.48 22.32
C ASN A 35 -14.13 6.58 22.55
N GLY A 36 -13.93 5.45 23.23
CA GLY A 36 -14.97 4.48 23.59
C GLY A 36 -15.30 3.43 22.51
N LYS A 37 -14.69 3.50 21.32
CA LYS A 37 -14.78 2.47 20.27
C LYS A 37 -13.60 2.56 19.30
N GLU A 38 -13.30 1.46 18.61
CA GLU A 38 -12.32 1.45 17.51
C GLU A 38 -12.78 2.36 16.36
N VAL A 39 -11.84 3.12 15.80
CA VAL A 39 -12.02 3.88 14.56
C VAL A 39 -11.28 3.14 13.46
N LYS A 40 -11.97 2.84 12.35
CA LYS A 40 -11.39 2.14 11.21
C LYS A 40 -10.96 3.16 10.16
N TRP A 41 -9.67 3.20 9.87
CA TRP A 41 -9.14 3.87 8.68
C TRP A 41 -9.16 2.89 7.52
N ARG A 42 -9.87 3.26 6.45
CA ARG A 42 -10.06 2.43 5.26
C ARG A 42 -9.25 3.02 4.12
N PHE A 43 -8.41 2.19 3.51
CA PHE A 43 -7.65 2.52 2.32
C PHE A 43 -8.15 1.65 1.16
N GLN A 44 -8.55 2.28 0.06
CA GLN A 44 -8.91 1.57 -1.16
C GLN A 44 -7.66 0.96 -1.79
N GLY A 45 -7.85 -0.04 -2.65
CA GLY A 45 -6.74 -0.75 -3.29
C GLY A 45 -5.84 0.17 -4.08
N ALA A 46 -6.42 1.20 -4.71
CA ALA A 46 -5.68 2.26 -5.40
C ALA A 46 -4.73 3.05 -4.48
N ASN A 47 -5.02 3.13 -3.18
CA ASN A 47 -4.22 3.88 -2.20
C ASN A 47 -3.09 3.03 -1.58
N ILE A 48 -3.17 1.71 -1.68
CA ILE A 48 -2.23 0.77 -1.07
C ILE A 48 -1.28 0.13 -2.11
N VAL A 49 -1.47 0.43 -3.38
CA VAL A 49 -0.59 0.01 -4.48
C VAL A 49 -0.20 1.21 -5.34
N GLU A 50 0.94 1.09 -6.01
CA GLU A 50 1.42 2.06 -6.98
C GLU A 50 1.84 1.34 -8.26
N ARG A 51 1.40 1.85 -9.40
CA ARG A 51 1.79 1.33 -10.71
C ARG A 51 3.11 1.98 -11.12
N VAL A 52 4.20 1.21 -11.07
CA VAL A 52 5.53 1.70 -11.42
C VAL A 52 5.88 1.49 -12.89
N SER A 53 5.19 0.58 -13.58
CA SER A 53 5.30 0.38 -15.03
C SER A 53 3.98 -0.15 -15.63
N GLU A 54 3.93 -0.36 -16.95
CA GLU A 54 2.74 -0.92 -17.61
C GLU A 54 2.34 -2.30 -17.08
N THR A 55 3.31 -3.10 -16.61
CA THR A 55 3.05 -4.46 -16.14
C THR A 55 3.41 -4.68 -14.68
N VAL A 56 3.93 -3.68 -13.96
CA VAL A 56 4.37 -3.86 -12.57
C VAL A 56 3.62 -2.93 -11.62
N ILE A 57 3.07 -3.56 -10.59
CA ILE A 57 2.40 -2.91 -9.47
C ILE A 57 3.18 -3.21 -8.19
N CYS A 58 3.37 -2.21 -7.34
CA CYS A 58 4.07 -2.35 -6.07
C CYS A 58 3.12 -2.05 -4.91
N LEU A 59 3.34 -2.68 -3.77
CA LEU A 59 2.72 -2.24 -2.52
C LEU A 59 3.25 -0.85 -2.17
N ALA A 60 2.36 0.10 -1.90
CA ALA A 60 2.69 1.49 -1.56
C ALA A 60 3.20 1.62 -0.11
N PHE A 61 4.06 0.70 0.32
CA PHE A 61 4.68 0.66 1.64
C PHE A 61 6.19 0.78 1.47
N VAL A 62 6.76 1.76 2.16
CA VAL A 62 8.20 2.03 2.13
C VAL A 62 8.76 1.81 3.53
N ASN A 63 9.90 1.13 3.62
CA ASN A 63 10.62 0.98 4.88
C ASN A 63 11.28 2.32 5.24
N GLY A 64 10.80 2.97 6.30
CA GLY A 64 11.35 4.24 6.80
C GLY A 64 12.75 4.12 7.43
N GLY A 65 13.27 2.90 7.59
CA GLY A 65 14.57 2.63 8.19
C GLY A 65 14.62 2.96 9.69
N ASN A 66 15.81 2.80 10.27
CA ASN A 66 15.99 2.87 11.73
C ASN A 66 15.96 4.30 12.31
N LYS A 67 15.73 5.33 11.47
CA LYS A 67 15.76 6.74 11.88
C LYS A 67 14.39 7.42 11.83
N SER A 68 13.31 6.68 11.57
CA SER A 68 11.97 7.25 11.60
C SER A 68 11.56 7.57 13.04
N ASN A 69 11.16 8.82 13.31
CA ASN A 69 10.59 9.22 14.59
C ASN A 69 9.14 8.75 14.76
N GLU A 70 8.48 8.43 13.65
CA GLU A 70 7.08 7.99 13.61
C GLU A 70 6.98 6.50 13.30
N PHE A 71 6.02 5.81 13.92
CA PHE A 71 5.75 4.40 13.65
C PHE A 71 5.09 4.15 12.30
N MET A 72 4.33 5.13 11.80
CA MET A 72 3.61 5.08 10.54
C MET A 72 3.42 6.50 10.02
N ILE A 73 3.71 6.71 8.74
CA ILE A 73 3.45 7.97 8.05
C ILE A 73 2.46 7.67 6.93
N ILE A 74 1.34 8.38 6.92
CA ILE A 74 0.38 8.33 5.82
C ILE A 74 0.79 9.39 4.80
N GLY A 75 1.14 8.94 3.59
CA GLY A 75 1.52 9.82 2.49
C GLY A 75 0.30 10.40 1.79
N THR A 76 0.55 11.32 0.85
CA THR A 76 -0.51 11.94 0.04
C THR A 76 -1.20 10.95 -0.89
N HIS A 77 -0.53 9.86 -1.28
CA HIS A 77 -1.11 8.78 -2.09
C HIS A 77 -2.26 8.05 -1.38
N GLN A 78 -2.30 8.14 -0.05
CA GLN A 78 -3.30 7.46 0.76
C GLN A 78 -4.56 8.27 1.07
N LEU A 79 -4.55 9.59 0.80
CA LEU A 79 -5.61 10.56 1.12
C LEU A 79 -6.45 10.89 -0.12
#